data_AF-A0A832H5V6-F1
#
_entry.id   AF-A0A832H5V6-F1
#
_cell.length_a   1.000
_cell.length_b   1.000
_cell.length_c   1.000
_cell.angle_alpha   90.00
_cell.angle_beta   90.00
_cell.angle_gamma   90.00
#
_symmetry.space_group_name_H-M   'P 1'
#
loop_
_entity.id
_entity.type
_entity.pdbx_description
1 polymer ?
#
loop_
_entity_poly.entity_id
_entity_poly.type
_entity_poly.pdbx_seq_one_letter_code
_entity_poly.pdbx_strand_id
1 'polypeptide(L)'
;MSFYIRKSVKFGPLRLNFSKSGIGVSAGVKGARIATGPRGTYIHLGRNGIYYRQKIDGSIVDTQPTTSKNSRASFDSSFGDVETTSIDNLIESTNKDTLAQINSRIQQPAFAWIVGILSTFLAGAIVLFAFSILNNVSSLLQIAFPVLVILSVLIAAGVWLFGIWVAWVTSQQEKLARTTTLQYKLDDEAKGKFVTVQNALESISKSACIWRVVSRTPTWDWKRNAGATSLIKRRRIRAGYMIPPFIQTRIKVYGLLLDSMQLYFFPDQVFVFQNGKYGAVDYTSLNVYGSPTRFIEDEGVPRDSQIVDYTWRYVRKDGGPDMRFRDNRQIPIAQYAYIELSSQTGLNLHFHVSNLAYAQQFTNALLDYIRYSQAPNASSSSDKSSSKSNYQGQTKKGEHKESAPKEENAYTILNIPSDATWEDISAAYKKMAQMYHPDKVAGLAPEYQAIAEKRMKIINAAYEELKRSHSR
;
A
#
# COMPACT_ATOMS: atom_id res chain seq x y z
N MET A 1 21.33 -37.23 -39.13
CA MET A 1 21.96 -35.96 -39.55
C MET A 1 21.22 -34.81 -38.90
N SER A 2 21.82 -34.16 -37.90
CA SER A 2 21.18 -33.04 -37.19
C SER A 2 21.44 -31.74 -37.95
N PHE A 3 20.43 -31.24 -38.65
CA PHE A 3 20.46 -29.89 -39.21
C PHE A 3 20.58 -28.88 -38.04
N TYR A 4 21.66 -28.11 -38.00
CA TYR A 4 21.78 -26.99 -37.08
C TYR A 4 21.45 -25.69 -37.83
N ILE A 5 20.47 -24.93 -37.35
CA ILE A 5 20.17 -23.61 -37.87
C ILE A 5 21.17 -22.63 -37.26
N ARG A 6 21.82 -21.82 -38.11
CA ARG A 6 22.73 -20.76 -37.67
C ARG A 6 22.00 -19.85 -36.68
N LYS A 7 22.53 -19.72 -35.45
CA LYS A 7 21.88 -19.00 -34.33
C LYS A 7 21.65 -17.49 -34.57
N SER A 8 22.14 -16.95 -35.68
CA SER A 8 21.79 -15.59 -36.08
C SER A 8 21.67 -15.44 -37.60
N VAL A 9 20.68 -14.65 -38.02
CA VAL A 9 20.46 -14.27 -39.42
C VAL A 9 20.63 -12.76 -39.52
N LYS A 10 21.51 -12.31 -40.41
CA LYS A 10 21.79 -10.87 -40.65
C LYS A 10 21.05 -10.44 -41.92
N PHE A 11 20.26 -9.37 -41.81
CA PHE A 11 19.53 -8.76 -42.91
C PHE A 11 19.86 -7.25 -42.91
N GLY A 12 20.89 -6.85 -43.65
CA GLY A 12 21.34 -5.46 -43.70
C GLY A 12 21.71 -4.88 -42.31
N PRO A 13 21.12 -3.75 -41.88
CA PRO A 13 21.35 -3.14 -40.56
C PRO A 13 20.69 -3.91 -39.41
N LEU A 14 19.92 -4.96 -39.71
CA LEU A 14 19.19 -5.79 -38.75
C LEU A 14 19.85 -7.16 -38.57
N ARG A 15 19.81 -7.68 -37.34
CA ARG A 15 20.25 -9.04 -36.99
C ARG A 15 19.24 -9.69 -36.05
N LEU A 16 18.79 -10.88 -36.42
CA LEU A 16 17.94 -11.74 -35.60
C LEU A 16 18.81 -12.80 -34.92
N ASN A 17 18.69 -12.94 -33.60
CA ASN A 17 19.38 -13.96 -32.82
C ASN A 17 18.35 -14.94 -32.24
N PHE A 18 18.58 -16.23 -32.42
CA PHE A 18 17.70 -17.29 -31.93
C PHE A 18 18.38 -18.01 -30.76
N SER A 19 17.71 -18.05 -29.59
CA SER A 19 18.21 -18.68 -28.37
C SER A 19 17.14 -19.57 -27.73
N LYS A 20 17.53 -20.45 -26.80
CA LYS A 20 16.58 -21.28 -26.02
C LYS A 20 15.57 -20.44 -25.21
N SER A 21 15.93 -19.20 -24.87
CA SER A 21 15.06 -18.26 -24.15
C SER A 21 14.16 -17.42 -25.06
N GLY A 22 14.24 -17.56 -26.39
CA GLY A 22 13.44 -16.81 -27.36
C GLY A 22 14.26 -16.07 -28.42
N ILE A 23 13.55 -15.29 -29.24
CA ILE A 23 14.07 -14.56 -30.41
C ILE A 23 14.46 -13.14 -29.97
N GLY A 24 15.64 -12.68 -30.34
CA GLY A 24 16.10 -11.31 -30.13
C GLY A 24 16.37 -10.58 -31.45
N VAL A 25 16.02 -9.30 -31.52
CA VAL A 25 16.24 -8.43 -32.68
C VAL A 25 17.27 -7.37 -32.31
N SER A 26 18.24 -7.13 -33.18
CA SER A 26 19.18 -6.01 -33.01
C SER A 26 19.29 -5.20 -34.29
N ALA A 27 19.30 -3.88 -34.15
CA ALA A 27 19.34 -2.91 -35.24
C ALA A 27 20.45 -1.90 -34.98
N GLY A 28 21.29 -1.60 -35.97
CA GLY A 28 22.27 -0.53 -35.83
C GLY A 28 23.41 -0.54 -36.84
N VAL A 29 24.25 0.48 -36.73
CA VAL A 29 25.41 0.71 -37.58
C VAL A 29 26.70 0.25 -36.88
N LYS A 30 27.80 0.16 -37.63
CA LYS A 30 29.09 -0.29 -37.09
C LYS A 30 29.59 0.72 -36.04
N GLY A 31 29.41 0.38 -34.76
CA GLY A 31 29.81 1.22 -33.63
C GLY A 31 28.67 1.57 -32.67
N ALA A 32 27.42 1.43 -33.08
CA ALA A 32 26.25 1.70 -32.24
C ALA A 32 25.07 0.84 -32.68
N ARG A 33 24.52 0.03 -31.77
CA ARG A 33 23.35 -0.81 -32.03
C ARG A 33 22.47 -0.98 -30.80
N ILE A 34 21.18 -1.15 -31.05
CA ILE A 34 20.17 -1.45 -30.03
C ILE A 34 19.74 -2.90 -30.22
N ALA A 35 19.67 -3.67 -29.13
CA ALA A 35 19.27 -5.07 -29.13
C ALA A 35 18.13 -5.31 -28.13
N THR A 36 17.02 -5.84 -28.63
CA THR A 36 15.84 -6.19 -27.83
C THR A 36 15.66 -7.70 -27.85
N GLY A 37 15.51 -8.32 -26.68
CA GLY A 37 15.26 -9.75 -26.57
C GLY A 37 14.61 -10.15 -25.26
N PRO A 38 14.48 -11.46 -25.00
CA PRO A 38 13.73 -12.01 -23.85
C PRO A 38 14.25 -11.59 -22.48
N ARG A 39 15.46 -11.02 -22.40
CA ARG A 39 16.13 -10.57 -21.17
C ARG A 39 16.17 -9.04 -21.02
N GLY A 40 15.53 -8.30 -21.93
CA GLY A 40 15.44 -6.84 -21.92
C GLY A 40 16.09 -6.16 -23.14
N THR A 41 16.02 -4.83 -23.14
CA THR A 41 16.57 -3.96 -24.20
C THR A 41 17.94 -3.42 -23.79
N TYR A 42 18.93 -3.55 -24.67
CA TYR A 42 20.30 -3.15 -24.43
C TYR A 42 20.80 -2.21 -25.54
N ILE A 43 21.56 -1.19 -25.16
CA ILE A 43 22.35 -0.36 -26.07
C ILE A 43 23.78 -0.87 -26.05
N HIS A 44 24.36 -1.06 -27.22
CA HIS A 44 25.77 -1.38 -27.41
C HIS A 44 26.44 -0.27 -28.22
N LEU A 45 27.41 0.43 -27.64
CA LEU A 45 28.26 1.41 -28.30
C LEU A 45 29.71 0.92 -28.25
N GLY A 46 30.51 1.14 -29.29
CA GLY A 46 31.93 0.82 -29.23
C GLY A 46 32.63 0.69 -30.58
N ARG A 47 33.83 1.26 -30.68
CA ARG A 47 34.71 1.25 -31.85
C ARG A 47 36.15 1.21 -31.36
N ASN A 48 37.01 0.45 -32.04
CA ASN A 48 38.46 0.38 -31.76
C ASN A 48 38.84 0.05 -30.30
N GLY A 49 38.26 -1.03 -29.74
CA GLY A 49 38.69 -1.59 -28.46
C GLY A 49 37.94 -1.08 -27.22
N ILE A 50 37.14 -0.02 -27.33
CA ILE A 50 36.30 0.48 -26.23
C ILE A 50 34.86 0.06 -26.49
N TYR A 51 34.25 -0.62 -25.51
CA TYR A 51 32.89 -1.13 -25.61
C TYR A 51 32.06 -0.69 -24.40
N TYR A 52 30.87 -0.19 -24.68
CA TYR A 52 29.87 0.24 -23.71
C TYR A 52 28.58 -0.56 -23.94
N ARG A 53 28.07 -1.19 -22.88
CA ARG A 53 26.79 -1.90 -22.90
C ARG A 53 25.96 -1.44 -21.71
N GLN A 54 24.77 -0.93 -21.97
CA GLN A 54 23.82 -0.55 -20.92
C GLN A 54 22.46 -1.18 -21.20
N LYS A 55 21.84 -1.73 -20.15
CA LYS A 55 20.44 -2.15 -20.20
C LYS A 55 19.58 -0.90 -20.01
N ILE A 56 18.65 -0.65 -20.92
CA ILE A 56 17.67 0.43 -20.75
C ILE A 56 16.59 -0.11 -19.81
N ASP A 57 16.75 0.10 -18.50
CA ASP A 57 15.62 0.08 -17.56
C ASP A 57 15.09 1.51 -17.46
N GLY A 58 13.78 1.67 -17.61
CA GLY A 58 13.14 2.97 -17.58
C GLY A 58 13.18 3.57 -16.18
N SER A 59 14.21 4.35 -15.88
CA SER A 59 14.30 5.34 -14.79
C SER A 59 15.54 6.19 -15.05
N ILE A 60 15.37 7.38 -15.63
CA ILE A 60 16.44 8.37 -15.75
C ILE A 60 16.55 9.04 -14.38
N VAL A 61 17.58 8.67 -13.60
CA VAL A 61 18.04 9.45 -12.46
C VAL A 61 19.33 10.14 -12.88
N ASP A 62 19.22 11.45 -13.10
CA ASP A 62 20.35 12.33 -13.36
C ASP A 62 21.16 12.46 -12.06
N THR A 63 22.40 11.94 -12.05
CA THR A 63 23.28 12.01 -10.88
C THR A 63 24.37 13.04 -11.15
N GLN A 64 24.16 14.26 -10.67
CA GLN A 64 25.24 15.22 -10.43
C GLN A 64 25.89 14.93 -9.05
N PRO A 65 27.21 15.06 -8.91
CA PRO A 65 27.89 14.81 -7.64
C PRO A 65 27.85 16.08 -6.77
N THR A 66 27.20 16.02 -5.60
CA THR A 66 27.31 17.09 -4.61
C THR A 66 28.08 16.65 -3.37
N THR A 67 29.20 17.33 -3.20
CA THR A 67 29.99 17.56 -2.01
C THR A 67 29.14 17.75 -0.75
N SER A 68 29.59 17.09 0.32
CA SER A 68 29.18 17.26 1.72
C SER A 68 28.93 18.72 2.12
N LYS A 69 27.70 19.04 2.55
CA LYS A 69 27.43 20.10 3.53
C LYS A 69 26.32 19.65 4.48
N ASN A 70 26.66 19.66 5.76
CA ASN A 70 25.74 19.65 6.89
C ASN A 70 24.61 20.66 6.69
N SER A 71 23.36 20.22 6.75
CA SER A 71 22.22 21.08 7.04
C SER A 71 21.36 20.45 8.13
N ARG A 72 21.19 21.24 9.19
CA ARG A 72 20.19 21.07 10.25
C ARG A 72 18.82 20.80 9.62
N ALA A 73 18.06 19.89 10.23
CA ALA A 73 16.66 19.65 9.94
C ALA A 73 15.86 20.96 10.11
N SER A 74 15.60 21.62 8.99
CA SER A 74 14.53 22.60 8.85
C SER A 74 13.27 21.86 8.43
N PHE A 75 12.21 22.05 9.21
CA PHE A 75 10.84 21.65 8.91
C PHE A 75 10.44 22.31 7.57
N ASP A 76 10.51 21.56 6.48
CA ASP A 76 10.07 22.04 5.17
C ASP A 76 8.58 21.73 5.02
N SER A 77 7.75 22.75 5.20
CA SER A 77 6.37 22.75 4.75
C SER A 77 6.35 22.78 3.23
N SER A 78 6.52 21.62 2.60
CA SER A 78 6.42 21.49 1.15
C SER A 78 4.96 21.65 0.72
N PHE A 79 4.63 22.88 0.27
CA PHE A 79 3.37 23.22 -0.39
C PHE A 79 3.36 22.72 -1.85
N GLY A 80 3.50 21.40 -2.01
CA GLY A 80 3.39 20.67 -3.27
C GLY A 80 2.18 19.72 -3.28
N ASP A 81 1.94 19.04 -4.40
CA ASP A 81 0.92 18.00 -4.50
C ASP A 81 1.03 17.02 -3.32
N VAL A 82 -0.11 16.60 -2.74
CA VAL A 82 -0.15 15.63 -1.65
C VAL A 82 0.14 14.26 -2.24
N GLU A 83 1.41 14.02 -2.55
CA GLU A 83 1.88 12.77 -3.13
C GLU A 83 2.17 11.78 -2.01
N THR A 84 1.28 10.80 -1.88
CA THR A 84 1.61 9.52 -1.25
C THR A 84 2.72 8.86 -2.08
N THR A 85 3.75 8.37 -1.43
CA THR A 85 4.87 7.67 -2.09
C THR A 85 4.40 6.38 -2.77
N SER A 86 5.16 5.94 -3.78
CA SER A 86 4.92 4.67 -4.47
C SER A 86 4.95 3.48 -3.52
N ILE A 87 4.14 2.45 -3.82
CA ILE A 87 3.97 1.22 -3.01
C ILE A 87 5.29 0.57 -2.58
N ASP A 88 6.33 0.65 -3.43
CA ASP A 88 7.62 0.00 -3.14
C ASP A 88 8.28 0.56 -1.86
N ASN A 89 7.89 1.76 -1.40
CA ASN A 89 8.31 2.35 -0.12
C ASN A 89 7.32 2.09 1.03
N LEU A 90 6.11 1.59 0.74
CA LEU A 90 5.07 1.23 1.71
C LEU A 90 5.21 -0.22 2.21
N ILE A 91 6.44 -0.71 2.37
CA ILE A 91 6.74 -2.09 2.81
C ILE A 91 7.44 -2.05 4.17
N GLU A 92 6.67 -1.78 5.21
CA GLU A 92 7.12 -1.94 6.58
C GLU A 92 6.03 -2.64 7.37
N SER A 93 6.10 -3.97 7.37
CA SER A 93 5.36 -4.79 8.31
C SER A 93 6.23 -5.90 8.86
N THR A 94 5.92 -6.35 10.07
CA THR A 94 6.40 -7.61 10.66
C THR A 94 6.13 -8.83 9.74
N ASN A 95 5.25 -8.67 8.75
CA ASN A 95 4.72 -9.69 7.86
C ASN A 95 5.17 -9.54 6.39
N LYS A 96 6.40 -9.06 6.14
CA LYS A 96 7.01 -8.94 4.79
C LYS A 96 6.85 -10.20 3.95
N ASP A 97 6.99 -11.37 4.55
CA ASP A 97 6.87 -12.66 3.85
C ASP A 97 5.45 -12.91 3.32
N THR A 98 4.42 -12.53 4.08
CA THR A 98 3.02 -12.67 3.66
C THR A 98 2.70 -11.73 2.49
N LEU A 99 3.22 -10.50 2.51
CA LEU A 99 3.04 -9.53 1.44
C LEU A 99 3.77 -9.95 0.17
N ALA A 100 5.00 -10.42 0.31
CA ALA A 100 5.76 -11.00 -0.80
C ALA A 100 5.01 -12.21 -1.41
N GLN A 101 4.40 -13.05 -0.57
CA GLN A 101 3.59 -14.17 -1.03
C GLN A 101 2.32 -13.71 -1.78
N ILE A 102 1.60 -12.72 -1.27
CA ILE A 102 0.42 -12.15 -1.95
C ILE A 102 0.84 -11.57 -3.31
N ASN A 103 1.86 -10.73 -3.33
CA ASN A 103 2.32 -10.08 -4.56
C ASN A 103 2.85 -11.08 -5.60
N SER A 104 3.58 -12.11 -5.17
CA SER A 104 4.06 -13.16 -6.08
C SER A 104 2.93 -13.99 -6.68
N ARG A 105 1.85 -14.24 -5.94
CA ARG A 105 0.64 -14.91 -6.46
C ARG A 105 -0.09 -14.05 -7.47
N ILE A 106 -0.23 -12.74 -7.23
CA ILE A 106 -0.92 -11.82 -8.15
C ILE A 106 -0.19 -11.75 -9.51
N GLN A 107 1.14 -11.80 -9.51
CA GLN A 107 1.96 -11.71 -10.72
C GLN A 107 2.04 -13.02 -11.52
N GLN A 108 1.38 -14.10 -11.09
CA GLN A 108 1.38 -15.35 -11.85
C GLN A 108 0.69 -15.14 -13.22
N PRO A 109 1.32 -15.52 -14.34
CA PRO A 109 0.74 -15.37 -15.67
C PRO A 109 -0.55 -16.19 -15.83
N ALA A 110 -1.53 -15.63 -16.55
CA ALA A 110 -2.74 -16.36 -16.92
C ALA A 110 -2.50 -17.01 -18.29
N PHE A 111 -2.53 -18.33 -18.34
CA PHE A 111 -2.39 -19.11 -19.57
C PHE A 111 -3.73 -19.64 -20.08
N ALA A 112 -4.79 -19.60 -19.26
CA ALA A 112 -6.12 -20.09 -19.63
C ALA A 112 -6.66 -19.50 -20.94
N TRP A 113 -6.45 -18.20 -21.18
CA TRP A 113 -6.87 -17.55 -22.43
C TRP A 113 -6.10 -18.05 -23.65
N ILE A 114 -4.81 -18.42 -23.49
CA ILE A 114 -3.99 -19.00 -24.57
C ILE A 114 -4.53 -20.38 -24.95
N VAL A 115 -4.96 -21.19 -23.97
CA VAL A 115 -5.55 -22.51 -24.23
C VAL A 115 -6.85 -22.36 -25.06
N GLY A 116 -7.70 -21.40 -24.70
CA GLY A 116 -8.93 -21.14 -25.46
C GLY A 116 -8.67 -20.68 -26.90
N ILE A 117 -7.68 -19.80 -27.10
CA ILE A 117 -7.26 -19.37 -28.44
C ILE A 117 -6.69 -20.54 -29.25
N LEU A 118 -5.79 -21.34 -28.65
CA LEU A 118 -5.16 -22.47 -29.32
C LEU A 118 -6.19 -23.53 -29.75
N SER A 119 -7.19 -23.80 -28.92
CA SER A 119 -8.31 -24.68 -29.27
C SER A 119 -9.13 -24.15 -30.45
N THR A 120 -9.36 -22.84 -30.52
CA THR A 120 -10.08 -22.20 -31.64
C THR A 120 -9.28 -22.31 -32.95
N PHE A 121 -7.97 -22.06 -32.91
CA PHE A 121 -7.11 -22.26 -34.07
C PHE A 121 -7.06 -23.73 -34.51
N LEU A 122 -6.99 -24.67 -33.56
CA LEU A 122 -6.96 -26.10 -33.86
C LEU A 122 -8.26 -26.57 -34.50
N ALA A 123 -9.42 -26.14 -33.98
CA ALA A 123 -10.72 -26.44 -34.57
C ALA A 123 -10.84 -25.87 -36.00
N GLY A 124 -10.41 -24.63 -36.22
CA GLY A 124 -10.38 -24.02 -37.56
C GLY A 124 -9.45 -24.76 -38.53
N ALA A 125 -8.27 -25.19 -38.07
CA ALA A 125 -7.34 -25.98 -38.87
C ALA A 125 -7.92 -27.34 -39.28
N ILE A 126 -8.68 -28.01 -38.41
CA ILE A 126 -9.38 -29.28 -38.73
C ILE A 126 -10.40 -29.07 -39.85
N VAL A 127 -11.20 -28.00 -39.78
CA VAL A 127 -12.20 -27.69 -40.82
C VAL A 127 -11.53 -27.35 -42.15
N LEU A 128 -10.47 -26.52 -42.15
CA LEU A 128 -9.73 -26.15 -43.36
C LEU A 128 -9.03 -27.36 -43.99
N PHE A 129 -8.44 -28.23 -43.17
CA PHE A 129 -7.80 -29.46 -43.63
C PHE A 129 -8.82 -30.42 -44.25
N ALA A 130 -9.98 -30.60 -43.61
CA ALA A 130 -11.07 -31.40 -44.16
C ALA A 130 -11.56 -30.85 -45.52
N PHE A 131 -11.72 -29.53 -45.63
CA PHE A 131 -12.09 -28.87 -46.89
C PHE A 131 -11.03 -29.03 -47.99
N SER A 132 -9.73 -28.94 -47.64
CA SER A 132 -8.62 -29.10 -48.58
C SER A 132 -8.51 -30.53 -49.15
N ILE A 133 -8.69 -31.55 -48.31
CA ILE A 133 -8.78 -32.95 -48.76
C ILE A 133 -9.97 -33.13 -49.69
N LEU A 134 -11.11 -32.53 -49.34
CA LEU A 134 -12.35 -32.62 -50.12
C LEU A 134 -12.23 -32.05 -51.54
N ASN A 135 -11.43 -31.00 -51.74
CA ASN A 135 -11.24 -30.41 -53.07
C ASN A 135 -10.36 -31.25 -54.00
N ASN A 136 -9.72 -32.31 -53.49
CA ASN A 136 -8.79 -33.17 -54.24
C ASN A 136 -9.29 -34.62 -54.42
N VAL A 137 -10.52 -34.96 -53.99
CA VAL A 137 -11.09 -36.31 -54.17
C VAL A 137 -11.79 -36.49 -55.52
N SER A 138 -11.59 -37.65 -56.14
CA SER A 138 -12.19 -38.04 -57.42
C SER A 138 -13.71 -38.20 -57.35
N SER A 139 -14.37 -38.10 -58.51
CA SER A 139 -15.84 -38.07 -58.70
C SER A 139 -16.60 -39.27 -58.13
N LEU A 140 -15.93 -40.36 -57.77
CA LEU A 140 -16.55 -41.61 -57.29
C LEU A 140 -17.02 -41.55 -55.81
N LEU A 141 -16.54 -40.57 -55.02
CA LEU A 141 -16.87 -40.41 -53.59
C LEU A 141 -17.97 -39.37 -53.27
N GLN A 142 -18.63 -38.80 -54.28
CA GLN A 142 -19.59 -37.69 -54.10
C GLN A 142 -20.81 -38.02 -53.21
N ILE A 143 -21.22 -39.28 -53.10
CA ILE A 143 -22.37 -39.68 -52.26
C ILE A 143 -22.03 -39.61 -50.76
N ALA A 144 -20.77 -39.88 -50.38
CA ALA A 144 -20.31 -39.80 -48.99
C ALA A 144 -19.90 -38.37 -48.57
N PHE A 145 -19.90 -37.43 -49.52
CA PHE A 145 -19.42 -36.05 -49.37
C PHE A 145 -20.09 -35.25 -48.24
N PRO A 146 -21.43 -35.15 -48.15
CA PRO A 146 -22.07 -34.37 -47.08
C PRO A 146 -21.81 -34.98 -45.69
N VAL A 147 -21.73 -36.31 -45.61
CA VAL A 147 -21.53 -37.02 -44.34
C VAL A 147 -20.13 -36.75 -43.77
N LEU A 148 -19.10 -36.74 -44.62
CA LEU A 148 -17.72 -36.45 -44.18
C LEU A 148 -17.53 -34.99 -43.75
N VAL A 149 -18.19 -34.03 -44.42
CA VAL A 149 -18.16 -32.63 -43.98
C VAL A 149 -18.83 -32.47 -42.64
N ILE A 150 -20.04 -33.02 -42.48
CA ILE A 150 -20.78 -32.95 -41.22
C ILE A 150 -19.95 -33.60 -40.09
N LEU A 151 -19.31 -34.75 -40.34
CA LEU A 151 -18.47 -35.42 -39.35
C LEU A 151 -17.25 -34.57 -38.94
N SER A 152 -16.54 -33.96 -39.90
CA SER A 152 -15.39 -33.10 -39.60
C SER A 152 -15.76 -31.82 -38.84
N VAL A 153 -16.91 -31.21 -39.17
CA VAL A 153 -17.46 -30.07 -38.43
C VAL A 153 -17.86 -30.47 -37.01
N LEU A 154 -18.48 -31.65 -36.83
CA LEU A 154 -18.81 -32.17 -35.51
C LEU A 154 -17.56 -32.45 -34.67
N ILE A 155 -16.50 -33.01 -35.27
CA ILE A 155 -15.21 -33.23 -34.59
C ILE A 155 -14.58 -31.88 -34.20
N ALA A 156 -14.55 -30.91 -35.11
CA ALA A 156 -14.02 -29.58 -34.83
C ALA A 156 -14.81 -28.87 -33.72
N ALA A 157 -16.14 -28.97 -33.72
CA ALA A 157 -17.00 -28.45 -32.67
C ALA A 157 -16.71 -29.13 -31.32
N GLY A 158 -16.52 -30.46 -31.30
CA GLY A 158 -16.16 -31.20 -30.09
C GLY A 158 -14.80 -30.76 -29.52
N VAL A 159 -13.78 -30.62 -30.36
CA VAL A 159 -12.44 -30.15 -29.95
C VAL A 159 -12.48 -28.71 -29.43
N TRP A 160 -13.31 -27.87 -30.06
CA TRP A 160 -13.50 -26.48 -29.65
C TRP A 160 -14.19 -26.38 -28.28
N LEU A 161 -15.31 -27.08 -28.10
CA LEU A 161 -16.04 -27.12 -26.82
C LEU A 161 -15.17 -27.70 -25.70
N PHE A 162 -14.41 -28.75 -25.98
CA PHE A 162 -13.49 -29.32 -25.01
C PHE A 162 -12.39 -28.33 -24.61
N GLY A 163 -11.79 -27.62 -25.57
CA GLY A 163 -10.77 -26.63 -25.26
C GLY A 163 -11.31 -25.40 -24.53
N ILE A 164 -12.54 -24.96 -24.81
CA ILE A 164 -13.24 -23.94 -24.00
C ILE A 164 -13.44 -24.45 -22.57
N TRP A 165 -13.88 -25.69 -22.40
CA TRP A 165 -14.06 -26.28 -21.08
C TRP A 165 -12.73 -26.34 -20.31
N VAL A 166 -11.65 -26.80 -20.94
CA VAL A 166 -10.30 -26.80 -20.33
C VAL A 166 -9.84 -25.37 -20.00
N ALA A 167 -10.04 -24.41 -20.89
CA ALA A 167 -9.74 -23.00 -20.62
C ALA A 167 -10.55 -22.44 -19.43
N TRP A 168 -11.83 -22.83 -19.31
CA TRP A 168 -12.65 -22.45 -18.17
C TRP A 168 -12.13 -23.08 -16.88
N VAL A 169 -11.87 -24.38 -16.84
CA VAL A 169 -11.34 -25.08 -15.65
C VAL A 169 -9.99 -24.49 -15.22
N THR A 170 -9.06 -24.31 -16.17
CA THR A 170 -7.74 -23.69 -15.88
C THR A 170 -7.88 -22.25 -15.38
N SER A 171 -8.82 -21.46 -15.94
CA SER A 171 -9.08 -20.11 -15.43
C SER A 171 -9.57 -20.10 -13.98
N GLN A 172 -10.34 -21.10 -13.55
CA GLN A 172 -10.78 -21.23 -12.16
C GLN A 172 -9.59 -21.58 -11.26
N GLN A 173 -8.73 -22.50 -11.69
CA GLN A 173 -7.50 -22.83 -10.96
C GLN A 173 -6.55 -21.64 -10.84
N GLU A 174 -6.37 -20.85 -11.90
CA GLU A 174 -5.57 -19.63 -11.89
C GLU A 174 -6.14 -18.58 -10.93
N LYS A 175 -7.47 -18.40 -10.90
CA LYS A 175 -8.12 -17.50 -9.94
C LYS A 175 -7.83 -17.93 -8.49
N LEU A 176 -7.92 -19.23 -8.20
CA LEU A 176 -7.61 -19.77 -6.88
C LEU A 176 -6.11 -19.64 -6.54
N ALA A 177 -5.21 -19.86 -7.50
CA ALA A 177 -3.77 -19.74 -7.31
C ALA A 177 -3.33 -18.31 -7.03
N ARG A 178 -3.96 -17.33 -7.70
CA ARG A 178 -3.73 -15.89 -7.49
C ARG A 178 -4.35 -15.37 -6.20
N THR A 179 -5.37 -16.05 -5.67
CA THR A 179 -6.07 -15.62 -4.47
C THR A 179 -5.34 -16.13 -3.22
N THR A 180 -5.15 -15.26 -2.24
CA THR A 180 -4.60 -15.60 -0.93
C THR A 180 -5.71 -15.56 0.12
N THR A 181 -5.88 -16.64 0.88
CA THR A 181 -6.85 -16.65 1.99
C THR A 181 -6.18 -16.17 3.26
N LEU A 182 -6.68 -15.06 3.85
CA LEU A 182 -6.22 -14.58 5.15
C LEU A 182 -7.22 -15.00 6.23
N GLN A 183 -6.71 -15.65 7.27
CA GLN A 183 -7.47 -16.09 8.43
C GLN A 183 -6.98 -15.35 9.66
N TYR A 184 -7.88 -14.62 10.29
CA TYR A 184 -7.60 -13.88 11.51
C TYR A 184 -8.19 -14.62 12.71
N LYS A 185 -7.34 -14.85 13.72
CA LYS A 185 -7.77 -15.25 15.06
C LYS A 185 -7.56 -14.03 15.94
N LEU A 186 -8.67 -13.42 16.36
CA LEU A 186 -8.65 -12.24 17.22
C LEU A 186 -9.20 -12.64 18.57
N ASP A 187 -8.51 -12.20 19.63
CA ASP A 187 -9.03 -12.27 20.99
C ASP A 187 -10.30 -11.41 21.11
N ASP A 188 -11.17 -11.74 22.06
CA ASP A 188 -12.48 -11.07 22.18
C ASP A 188 -12.34 -9.55 22.39
N GLU A 189 -11.30 -9.11 23.11
CA GLU A 189 -10.99 -7.69 23.30
C GLU A 189 -10.55 -7.02 21.99
N ALA A 190 -9.59 -7.61 21.27
CA ALA A 190 -9.11 -7.11 19.98
C ALA A 190 -10.24 -7.04 18.95
N LYS A 191 -11.11 -8.06 18.93
CA LYS A 191 -12.29 -8.11 18.08
C LYS A 191 -13.26 -6.98 18.41
N GLY A 192 -13.52 -6.72 19.69
CA GLY A 192 -14.37 -5.63 20.13
C GLY A 192 -13.86 -4.26 19.67
N LYS A 193 -12.56 -4.00 19.85
CA LYS A 193 -11.93 -2.75 19.40
C LYS A 193 -11.96 -2.59 17.88
N PHE A 194 -11.67 -3.66 17.13
CA PHE A 194 -11.72 -3.63 15.67
C PHE A 194 -13.14 -3.41 15.12
N VAL A 195 -14.16 -4.02 15.75
CA VAL A 195 -15.58 -3.78 15.39
C VAL A 195 -15.95 -2.30 15.57
N THR A 196 -15.43 -1.62 16.59
CA THR A 196 -15.62 -0.16 16.76
C THR A 196 -15.07 0.62 15.57
N VAL A 197 -13.89 0.26 15.06
CA VAL A 197 -13.30 0.86 13.85
C VAL A 197 -14.18 0.58 12.63
N GLN A 198 -14.66 -0.65 12.46
CA GLN A 198 -15.57 -1.01 11.36
C GLN A 198 -16.87 -0.20 11.40
N ASN A 199 -17.49 -0.06 12.57
CA ASN A 199 -18.71 0.72 12.75
C ASN A 199 -18.48 2.22 12.46
N ALA A 200 -17.31 2.75 12.83
CA ALA A 200 -16.96 4.12 12.54
C ALA A 200 -16.69 4.37 11.04
N LEU A 201 -16.04 3.42 10.36
CA LEU A 201 -15.88 3.44 8.90
C LEU A 201 -17.24 3.31 8.17
N GLU A 202 -18.14 2.48 8.69
CA GLU A 202 -19.50 2.40 8.17
C GLU A 202 -20.25 3.74 8.35
N SER A 203 -20.08 4.39 9.49
CA SER A 203 -20.68 5.71 9.75
C SER A 203 -20.13 6.77 8.80
N ILE A 204 -18.81 6.78 8.56
CA ILE A 204 -18.20 7.62 7.52
C ILE A 204 -18.81 7.35 6.15
N SER A 205 -19.03 6.09 5.77
CA SER A 205 -19.61 5.74 4.47
C SER A 205 -21.04 6.26 4.26
N LYS A 206 -21.76 6.57 5.34
CA LYS A 206 -23.10 7.17 5.32
C LYS A 206 -23.07 8.70 5.14
N SER A 207 -21.91 9.34 5.21
CA SER A 207 -21.76 10.77 4.94
C SER A 207 -22.10 11.07 3.48
N ALA A 208 -22.75 12.19 3.21
CA ALA A 208 -23.22 12.53 1.87
C ALA A 208 -22.05 12.73 0.89
N CYS A 209 -20.96 13.31 1.37
CA CYS A 209 -19.75 13.53 0.58
C CYS A 209 -18.48 13.31 1.41
N ILE A 210 -17.53 12.59 0.79
CA ILE A 210 -16.17 12.45 1.27
C ILE A 210 -15.26 12.88 0.12
N TRP A 211 -14.31 13.76 0.40
CA TRP A 211 -13.35 14.20 -0.59
C TRP A 211 -11.94 13.93 -0.13
N ARG A 212 -11.09 13.47 -1.05
CA ARG A 212 -9.64 13.54 -0.90
C ARG A 212 -9.17 14.92 -1.33
N VAL A 213 -8.34 15.55 -0.50
CA VAL A 213 -7.59 16.75 -0.87
C VAL A 213 -6.37 16.32 -1.68
N VAL A 214 -6.30 16.76 -2.94
CA VAL A 214 -5.25 16.40 -3.89
C VAL A 214 -4.11 17.41 -3.83
N SER A 215 -4.45 18.70 -3.81
CA SER A 215 -3.47 19.77 -3.76
C SER A 215 -4.01 20.98 -3.00
N ARG A 216 -3.08 21.72 -2.41
CA ARG A 216 -3.36 22.98 -1.71
C ARG A 216 -2.35 24.02 -2.19
N THR A 217 -2.83 24.99 -2.98
CA THR A 217 -2.00 26.03 -3.57
C THR A 217 -2.32 27.38 -2.91
N PRO A 218 -1.37 28.08 -2.28
CA PRO A 218 -1.62 29.42 -1.77
C PRO A 218 -2.02 30.36 -2.91
N THR A 219 -2.93 31.30 -2.63
CA THR A 219 -3.33 32.33 -3.60
C THR A 219 -3.25 33.71 -2.97
N TRP A 220 -2.60 34.63 -3.67
CA TRP A 220 -2.56 36.04 -3.30
C TRP A 220 -3.77 36.82 -3.84
N ASP A 221 -4.52 36.24 -4.79
CA ASP A 221 -5.75 36.82 -5.34
C ASP A 221 -6.97 36.40 -4.52
N TRP A 222 -6.90 36.61 -3.19
CA TRP A 222 -8.00 36.29 -2.27
C TRP A 222 -9.28 37.06 -2.64
N LYS A 223 -9.15 38.25 -3.23
CA LYS A 223 -10.26 39.11 -3.66
C LYS A 223 -11.20 38.42 -4.64
N ARG A 224 -10.65 37.66 -5.61
CA ARG A 224 -11.43 36.92 -6.61
C ARG A 224 -11.74 35.48 -6.20
N ASN A 225 -11.21 35.03 -5.07
CA ASN A 225 -11.39 33.70 -4.54
C ASN A 225 -12.14 33.73 -3.20
N ALA A 226 -13.13 34.61 -3.07
CA ALA A 226 -14.02 34.71 -1.91
C ALA A 226 -13.32 34.87 -0.53
N GLY A 227 -12.12 35.45 -0.52
CA GLY A 227 -11.30 35.63 0.68
C GLY A 227 -10.41 34.42 1.03
N ALA A 228 -10.36 33.38 0.19
CA ALA A 228 -9.54 32.21 0.43
C ALA A 228 -8.05 32.53 0.35
N THR A 229 -7.28 32.03 1.32
CA THR A 229 -5.81 32.13 1.36
C THR A 229 -5.13 31.00 0.59
N SER A 230 -5.84 29.89 0.36
CA SER A 230 -5.37 28.76 -0.45
C SER A 230 -6.49 28.15 -1.26
N LEU A 231 -6.19 27.83 -2.52
CA LEU A 231 -7.02 27.04 -3.41
C LEU A 231 -6.79 25.57 -3.13
N ILE A 232 -7.88 24.85 -2.84
CA ILE A 232 -7.83 23.42 -2.52
C ILE A 232 -8.49 22.66 -3.66
N LYS A 233 -7.72 21.80 -4.33
CA LYS A 233 -8.26 20.86 -5.30
C LYS A 233 -8.62 19.58 -4.57
N ARG A 234 -9.88 19.17 -4.68
CA ARG A 234 -10.40 17.97 -4.02
C ARG A 234 -11.14 17.07 -5.01
N ARG A 235 -11.19 15.78 -4.74
CA ARG A 235 -11.91 14.78 -5.54
C ARG A 235 -12.77 13.93 -4.64
N ARG A 236 -13.99 13.63 -5.08
CA ARG A 236 -14.90 12.75 -4.32
C ARG A 236 -14.33 11.34 -4.28
N ILE A 237 -14.36 10.74 -3.10
CA ILE A 237 -13.97 9.35 -2.88
C ILE A 237 -15.15 8.57 -2.28
N ARG A 238 -15.04 7.24 -2.31
CA ARG A 238 -16.05 6.36 -1.73
C ARG A 238 -15.43 5.60 -0.56
N ALA A 239 -16.15 5.55 0.55
CA ALA A 239 -15.84 4.69 1.68
C ALA A 239 -16.93 3.61 1.78
N GLY A 240 -16.58 2.45 2.32
CA GLY A 240 -17.57 1.43 2.63
C GLY A 240 -16.99 0.03 2.69
N TYR A 241 -17.90 -0.94 2.75
CA TYR A 241 -17.55 -2.34 2.63
C TYR A 241 -17.01 -2.64 1.23
N MET A 242 -15.83 -3.25 1.16
CA MET A 242 -15.19 -3.61 -0.10
C MET A 242 -14.55 -5.00 0.00
N ILE A 243 -14.56 -5.70 -1.13
CA ILE A 243 -13.90 -7.00 -1.26
C ILE A 243 -12.48 -6.74 -1.78
N PRO A 244 -11.43 -7.03 -1.01
CA PRO A 244 -10.06 -6.80 -1.44
C PRO A 244 -9.71 -7.71 -2.64
N PRO A 245 -9.19 -7.17 -3.75
CA PRO A 245 -8.78 -7.96 -4.91
C PRO A 245 -7.77 -9.05 -4.54
N PHE A 246 -7.94 -10.29 -5.02
CA PHE A 246 -6.99 -11.39 -4.79
C PHE A 246 -6.77 -11.79 -3.32
N ILE A 247 -7.59 -11.28 -2.39
CA ILE A 247 -7.54 -11.66 -0.97
C ILE A 247 -8.92 -12.15 -0.56
N GLN A 248 -8.98 -13.35 0.01
CA GLN A 248 -10.20 -13.93 0.56
C GLN A 248 -10.14 -13.91 2.08
N THR A 249 -11.10 -13.24 2.72
CA THR A 249 -11.20 -13.17 4.19
C THR A 249 -12.60 -13.49 4.66
N ARG A 250 -12.71 -13.95 5.92
CA ARG A 250 -14.00 -14.18 6.59
C ARG A 250 -14.50 -12.97 7.36
N ILE A 251 -13.64 -11.98 7.57
CA ILE A 251 -13.98 -10.73 8.24
C ILE A 251 -14.48 -9.70 7.22
N LYS A 252 -15.44 -8.86 7.62
CA LYS A 252 -15.86 -7.74 6.79
C LYS A 252 -14.72 -6.73 6.70
N VAL A 253 -14.32 -6.35 5.50
CA VAL A 253 -13.26 -5.37 5.29
C VAL A 253 -13.89 -4.07 4.81
N TYR A 254 -13.62 -2.99 5.52
CA TYR A 254 -14.00 -1.64 5.09
C TYR A 254 -12.77 -0.96 4.51
N GLY A 255 -12.99 -0.03 3.60
CA GLY A 255 -11.91 0.66 2.95
C GLY A 255 -12.32 1.94 2.25
N LEU A 256 -11.31 2.58 1.67
CA LEU A 256 -11.43 3.82 0.92
C LEU A 256 -11.01 3.58 -0.53
N LEU A 257 -11.89 3.92 -1.46
CA LEU A 257 -11.65 3.87 -2.89
C LEU A 257 -11.17 5.26 -3.35
N LEU A 258 -9.87 5.36 -3.64
CA LEU A 258 -9.24 6.54 -4.23
C LEU A 258 -9.02 6.29 -5.73
N ASP A 259 -8.69 7.34 -6.47
CA ASP A 259 -8.55 7.27 -7.94
C ASP A 259 -7.47 6.28 -8.40
N SER A 260 -6.31 6.31 -7.75
CA SER A 260 -5.12 5.54 -8.15
C SER A 260 -4.73 4.45 -7.16
N MET A 261 -5.41 4.36 -6.03
CA MET A 261 -5.11 3.39 -4.97
C MET A 261 -6.37 3.05 -4.17
N GLN A 262 -6.35 1.93 -3.47
CA GLN A 262 -7.45 1.49 -2.62
C GLN A 262 -6.89 1.12 -1.26
N LEU A 263 -7.49 1.63 -0.19
CA LEU A 263 -7.09 1.31 1.18
C LEU A 263 -8.07 0.31 1.76
N TYR A 264 -7.56 -0.69 2.46
CA TYR A 264 -8.32 -1.73 3.12
C TYR A 264 -7.87 -1.86 4.58
N PHE A 265 -8.78 -1.68 5.52
CA PHE A 265 -8.49 -1.76 6.95
C PHE A 265 -8.69 -3.20 7.43
N PHE A 266 -7.58 -3.89 7.71
CA PHE A 266 -7.56 -5.21 8.33
C PHE A 266 -7.20 -5.09 9.82
N PRO A 267 -7.34 -6.14 10.64
CA PRO A 267 -7.04 -6.05 12.07
C PRO A 267 -5.56 -5.80 12.37
N ASP A 268 -4.65 -6.36 11.59
CA ASP A 268 -3.21 -6.28 11.82
C ASP A 268 -2.57 -5.04 11.17
N GLN A 269 -2.99 -4.69 9.97
CA GLN A 269 -2.40 -3.61 9.17
C GLN A 269 -3.41 -3.00 8.19
N VAL A 270 -3.08 -1.85 7.61
CA VAL A 270 -3.82 -1.24 6.51
C VAL A 270 -3.17 -1.64 5.19
N PHE A 271 -3.88 -2.37 4.35
CA PHE A 271 -3.40 -2.76 3.03
C PHE A 271 -3.71 -1.66 1.99
N VAL A 272 -2.71 -1.32 1.18
CA VAL A 272 -2.82 -0.35 0.09
C VAL A 272 -2.66 -1.08 -1.24
N PHE A 273 -3.71 -1.12 -2.06
CA PHE A 273 -3.69 -1.74 -3.38
C PHE A 273 -3.53 -0.69 -4.47
N GLN A 274 -2.47 -0.78 -5.28
CA GLN A 274 -2.26 0.08 -6.44
C GLN A 274 -1.49 -0.69 -7.52
N ASN A 275 -1.81 -0.45 -8.79
CA ASN A 275 -1.13 -1.06 -9.95
C ASN A 275 -0.95 -2.60 -9.89
N GLY A 276 -1.90 -3.34 -9.31
CA GLY A 276 -1.81 -4.79 -9.20
C GLY A 276 -0.81 -5.30 -8.14
N LYS A 277 -0.43 -4.45 -7.19
CA LYS A 277 0.41 -4.80 -6.04
C LYS A 277 -0.25 -4.32 -4.73
N TYR A 278 0.05 -5.03 -3.65
CA TYR A 278 -0.27 -4.64 -2.29
C TYR A 278 0.96 -4.09 -1.58
N GLY A 279 0.80 -2.94 -0.93
CA GLY A 279 1.62 -2.46 0.18
C GLY A 279 0.87 -2.61 1.50
N ALA A 280 1.57 -2.47 2.62
CA ALA A 280 0.95 -2.49 3.93
C ALA A 280 1.56 -1.44 4.85
N VAL A 281 0.70 -0.88 5.69
CA VAL A 281 1.07 0.10 6.70
C VAL A 281 0.57 -0.43 8.05
N ASP A 282 1.49 -0.70 8.95
CA ASP A 282 1.17 -1.11 10.32
C ASP A 282 0.47 0.03 11.07
N TYR A 283 -0.51 -0.30 11.92
CA TYR A 283 -1.21 0.70 12.74
C TYR A 283 -0.27 1.45 13.70
N THR A 284 0.81 0.82 14.14
CA THR A 284 1.79 1.42 15.05
C THR A 284 2.53 2.59 14.42
N SER A 285 2.68 2.61 13.09
CA SER A 285 3.34 3.68 12.32
C SER A 285 2.35 4.68 11.70
N LEU A 286 1.05 4.47 11.90
CA LEU A 286 -0.01 5.30 11.35
C LEU A 286 -0.33 6.45 12.30
N ASN A 287 -0.15 7.68 11.82
CA ASN A 287 -0.58 8.89 12.48
C ASN A 287 -1.95 9.31 11.94
N VAL A 288 -2.85 9.64 12.86
CA VAL A 288 -4.21 10.04 12.56
C VAL A 288 -4.48 11.38 13.24
N TYR A 289 -4.85 12.37 12.45
CA TYR A 289 -5.26 13.67 12.95
C TYR A 289 -6.64 14.03 12.42
N GLY A 290 -7.49 14.58 13.28
CA GLY A 290 -8.84 15.00 12.93
C GLY A 290 -9.13 16.37 13.52
N SER A 291 -9.58 17.31 12.71
CA SER A 291 -9.97 18.64 13.15
C SER A 291 -11.16 19.18 12.36
N PRO A 292 -12.03 20.02 12.95
CA PRO A 292 -13.02 20.76 12.17
C PRO A 292 -12.33 21.81 11.30
N THR A 293 -12.81 21.98 10.07
CA THR A 293 -12.33 22.99 9.13
C THR A 293 -13.50 23.71 8.48
N ARG A 294 -13.31 24.99 8.16
CA ARG A 294 -14.29 25.80 7.42
C ARG A 294 -13.89 25.81 5.96
N PHE A 295 -14.83 25.51 5.08
CA PHE A 295 -14.59 25.46 3.65
C PHE A 295 -15.63 26.30 2.89
N ILE A 296 -15.15 27.11 1.96
CA ILE A 296 -15.98 27.96 1.11
C ILE A 296 -16.51 27.11 -0.05
N GLU A 297 -17.83 26.94 -0.13
CA GLU A 297 -18.46 25.94 -1.00
C GLU A 297 -19.21 26.59 -2.16
N ASP A 298 -18.54 26.71 -3.32
CA ASP A 298 -19.08 27.38 -4.51
C ASP A 298 -20.03 26.49 -5.35
N GLU A 299 -19.82 25.17 -5.33
CA GLU A 299 -20.58 24.20 -6.16
C GLU A 299 -21.85 23.65 -5.49
N GLY A 300 -21.99 23.85 -4.17
CA GLY A 300 -23.17 23.45 -3.40
C GLY A 300 -22.84 22.64 -2.15
N VAL A 301 -23.51 22.97 -1.03
CA VAL A 301 -23.26 22.36 0.28
C VAL A 301 -23.96 21.00 0.38
N PRO A 302 -23.28 19.94 0.83
CA PRO A 302 -23.92 18.66 1.12
C PRO A 302 -25.00 18.79 2.18
N ARG A 303 -26.04 17.96 2.08
CA ARG A 303 -27.24 18.04 2.95
C ARG A 303 -26.96 17.77 4.43
N ASP A 304 -25.89 17.04 4.72
CA ASP A 304 -25.46 16.66 6.08
C ASP A 304 -24.39 17.60 6.66
N SER A 305 -24.03 18.66 5.93
CA SER A 305 -23.03 19.63 6.35
C SER A 305 -23.69 20.87 6.93
N GLN A 306 -23.13 21.39 8.02
CA GLN A 306 -23.63 22.60 8.66
C GLN A 306 -23.03 23.84 7.99
N ILE A 307 -23.87 24.79 7.59
CA ILE A 307 -23.42 26.11 7.15
C ILE A 307 -23.15 26.96 8.40
N VAL A 308 -21.91 27.44 8.54
CA VAL A 308 -21.48 28.23 9.71
C VAL A 308 -21.46 29.73 9.42
N ASP A 309 -21.22 30.11 8.17
CA ASP A 309 -21.09 31.50 7.78
C ASP A 309 -21.33 31.67 6.26
N TYR A 310 -21.29 32.89 5.77
CA TYR A 310 -21.36 33.23 4.34
C TYR A 310 -20.26 34.22 3.98
N THR A 311 -19.66 34.03 2.81
CA THR A 311 -18.75 35.01 2.18
C THR A 311 -19.34 35.46 0.84
N TRP A 312 -18.72 36.43 0.19
CA TRP A 312 -19.09 36.86 -1.14
C TRP A 312 -18.09 36.30 -2.16
N ARG A 313 -18.54 36.01 -3.38
CA ARG A 313 -17.66 35.55 -4.46
C ARG A 313 -16.48 36.50 -4.69
N TYR A 314 -16.77 37.80 -4.65
CA TYR A 314 -15.79 38.87 -4.72
C TYR A 314 -15.85 39.73 -3.46
N VAL A 315 -14.75 39.77 -2.70
CA VAL A 315 -14.69 40.45 -1.40
C VAL A 315 -13.82 41.70 -1.44
N ARG A 316 -14.20 42.72 -0.69
CA ARG A 316 -13.35 43.88 -0.38
C ARG A 316 -12.40 43.53 0.78
N LYS A 317 -11.47 44.44 1.11
CA LYS A 317 -10.50 44.24 2.21
C LYS A 317 -11.15 44.08 3.59
N ASP A 318 -12.38 44.56 3.75
CA ASP A 318 -13.19 44.44 4.96
C ASP A 318 -13.98 43.11 5.03
N GLY A 319 -13.89 42.25 4.00
CA GLY A 319 -14.68 41.01 3.89
C GLY A 319 -16.10 41.21 3.34
N GLY A 320 -16.52 42.45 3.12
CA GLY A 320 -17.82 42.78 2.54
C GLY A 320 -17.90 42.56 1.02
N PRO A 321 -19.09 42.68 0.43
CA PRO A 321 -19.27 42.51 -1.02
C PRO A 321 -18.55 43.60 -1.81
N ASP A 322 -17.76 43.21 -2.81
CA ASP A 322 -17.30 44.15 -3.82
C ASP A 322 -18.42 44.45 -4.83
N MET A 323 -18.96 45.66 -4.73
CA MET A 323 -20.08 46.15 -5.54
C MET A 323 -19.70 46.46 -7.00
N ARG A 324 -18.41 46.41 -7.37
CA ARG A 324 -17.97 46.61 -8.76
C ARG A 324 -18.32 45.42 -9.66
N PHE A 325 -18.56 44.25 -9.07
CA PHE A 325 -18.94 43.05 -9.78
C PHE A 325 -20.46 42.88 -9.74
N ARG A 326 -21.10 42.94 -10.92
CA ARG A 326 -22.55 42.82 -11.06
C ARG A 326 -23.10 41.47 -10.56
N ASP A 327 -22.35 40.38 -10.78
CA ASP A 327 -22.74 39.01 -10.42
C ASP A 327 -21.99 38.50 -9.17
N ASN A 328 -22.02 39.29 -8.11
CA ASN A 328 -21.39 38.94 -6.83
C ASN A 328 -22.39 38.25 -5.89
N ARG A 329 -22.50 36.93 -5.99
CA ARG A 329 -23.36 36.12 -5.11
C ARG A 329 -22.69 35.80 -3.77
N GLN A 330 -23.51 35.54 -2.76
CA GLN A 330 -23.05 34.93 -1.50
C GLN A 330 -22.70 33.46 -1.71
N ILE A 331 -21.62 33.02 -1.08
CA ILE A 331 -21.12 31.65 -1.07
C ILE A 331 -21.14 31.16 0.39
N PRO A 332 -21.80 30.03 0.68
CA PRO A 332 -21.82 29.48 2.03
C PRO A 332 -20.44 28.95 2.45
N ILE A 333 -20.14 29.13 3.72
CA ILE A 333 -19.00 28.51 4.39
C ILE A 333 -19.53 27.32 5.20
N ALA A 334 -19.25 26.12 4.72
CA ALA A 334 -19.63 24.87 5.36
C ALA A 334 -18.57 24.42 6.36
N GLN A 335 -19.01 23.79 7.45
CA GLN A 335 -18.15 23.10 8.39
C GLN A 335 -17.96 21.65 7.96
N TYR A 336 -16.72 21.31 7.67
CA TYR A 336 -16.30 19.94 7.36
C TYR A 336 -15.35 19.44 8.44
N ALA A 337 -15.15 18.13 8.48
CA ALA A 337 -14.03 17.54 9.19
C ALA A 337 -12.85 17.35 8.25
N TYR A 338 -11.69 17.82 8.67
CA TYR A 338 -10.41 17.48 8.08
C TYR A 338 -9.86 16.24 8.78
N ILE A 339 -9.51 15.21 8.01
CA ILE A 339 -8.85 14.01 8.51
C ILE A 339 -7.52 13.86 7.76
N GLU A 340 -6.44 13.67 8.48
CA GLU A 340 -5.12 13.35 7.96
C GLU A 340 -4.71 11.95 8.43
N LEU A 341 -4.33 11.12 7.47
CA LEU A 341 -3.71 9.81 7.68
C LEU A 341 -2.30 9.88 7.10
N SER A 342 -1.30 9.89 7.98
CA SER A 342 0.10 9.93 7.58
C SER A 342 0.91 8.79 8.18
N SER A 343 1.94 8.33 7.49
CA SER A 343 2.89 7.31 7.98
C SER A 343 4.30 7.67 7.54
N GLN A 344 5.29 7.23 8.31
CA GLN A 344 6.71 7.41 8.01
C GLN A 344 7.14 6.73 6.70
N THR A 345 6.40 5.71 6.27
CA THR A 345 6.61 4.99 5.00
C THR A 345 6.18 5.78 3.76
N GLY A 346 5.52 6.93 3.97
CA GLY A 346 5.11 7.87 2.92
C GLY A 346 3.65 7.76 2.49
N LEU A 347 2.82 7.04 3.26
CA LEU A 347 1.37 7.26 3.23
C LEU A 347 1.11 8.68 3.71
N ASN A 348 0.49 9.51 2.87
CA ASN A 348 0.03 10.83 3.28
C ASN A 348 -1.28 11.16 2.56
N LEU A 349 -2.38 11.07 3.30
CA LEU A 349 -3.73 11.25 2.77
C LEU A 349 -4.49 12.24 3.62
N HIS A 350 -5.04 13.25 2.96
CA HIS A 350 -5.89 14.25 3.59
C HIS A 350 -7.31 14.18 3.02
N PHE A 351 -8.30 14.27 3.90
CA PHE A 351 -9.70 14.13 3.56
C PHE A 351 -10.53 15.26 4.14
N HIS A 352 -11.55 15.67 3.40
CA HIS A 352 -12.68 16.43 3.92
C HIS A 352 -13.90 15.52 3.99
N VAL A 353 -14.51 15.44 5.17
CA VAL A 353 -15.77 14.72 5.39
C VAL A 353 -16.84 15.76 5.70
N SER A 354 -17.98 15.62 5.01
CA SER A 354 -19.14 16.49 5.17
C SER A 354 -19.70 16.50 6.61
N ASN A 355 -19.86 15.33 7.21
CA ASN A 355 -20.37 15.20 8.58
C ASN A 355 -19.23 15.19 9.62
N LEU A 356 -19.24 16.15 10.54
CA LEU A 356 -18.22 16.27 11.59
C LEU A 356 -18.29 15.14 12.63
N ALA A 357 -19.48 14.72 13.04
CA ALA A 357 -19.66 13.72 14.09
C ALA A 357 -19.15 12.34 13.65
N TYR A 358 -19.45 11.93 12.41
CA TYR A 358 -18.96 10.66 11.87
C TYR A 358 -17.43 10.65 11.72
N ALA A 359 -16.85 11.77 11.29
CA ALA A 359 -15.41 11.92 11.19
C ALA A 359 -14.72 11.82 12.57
N GLN A 360 -15.25 12.50 13.58
CA GLN A 360 -14.72 12.43 14.96
C GLN A 360 -14.81 11.01 15.52
N GLN A 361 -15.94 10.32 15.31
CA GLN A 361 -16.10 8.93 15.74
C GLN A 361 -15.04 8.02 15.12
N PHE A 362 -14.76 8.19 13.83
CA PHE A 362 -13.70 7.45 13.13
C PHE A 362 -12.30 7.78 13.64
N THR A 363 -11.95 9.06 13.75
CA THR A 363 -10.64 9.48 14.27
C THR A 363 -10.41 8.91 15.66
N ASN A 364 -11.39 9.02 16.56
CA ASN A 364 -11.28 8.49 17.92
C ASN A 364 -11.17 6.96 17.94
N ALA A 365 -12.04 6.26 17.19
CA ALA A 365 -12.01 4.79 17.12
C ALA A 365 -10.67 4.27 16.57
N LEU A 366 -10.13 4.91 15.55
CA LEU A 366 -8.85 4.53 14.95
C LEU A 366 -7.67 4.84 15.89
N LEU A 367 -7.68 6.00 16.56
CA LEU A 367 -6.67 6.33 17.57
C LEU A 367 -6.69 5.36 18.75
N ASP A 368 -7.87 5.00 19.24
CA ASP A 368 -8.01 4.00 20.31
C ASP A 368 -7.49 2.62 19.88
N TYR A 369 -7.71 2.25 18.62
CA TYR A 369 -7.17 1.02 18.04
C TYR A 369 -5.64 1.05 17.91
N ILE A 370 -5.08 2.17 17.45
CA ILE A 370 -3.62 2.37 17.35
C ILE A 370 -2.98 2.28 18.74
N ARG A 371 -3.56 2.94 19.75
CA ARG A 371 -3.09 2.84 21.15
C ARG A 371 -3.13 1.41 21.67
N TYR A 372 -4.20 0.68 21.37
CA TYR A 372 -4.31 -0.74 21.72
C TYR A 372 -3.19 -1.56 21.06
N SER A 373 -2.92 -1.34 19.76
CA SER A 373 -1.86 -2.04 19.03
C SER A 373 -0.44 -1.74 19.53
N GLN A 374 -0.22 -0.58 20.14
CA GLN A 374 1.06 -0.17 20.72
C GLN A 374 1.25 -0.68 22.16
N ALA A 375 0.18 -1.16 22.82
CA ALA A 375 0.26 -1.62 24.19
C ALA A 375 1.08 -2.93 24.29
N PRO A 376 2.02 -3.05 25.25
CA PRO A 376 2.93 -4.18 25.38
C PRO A 376 2.26 -5.54 25.66
N ASN A 377 0.94 -5.55 25.88
CA ASN A 377 0.16 -6.77 26.13
C ASN A 377 -0.38 -7.43 24.85
N ALA A 378 -0.30 -6.77 23.68
CA ALA A 378 -0.83 -7.33 22.43
C ALA A 378 0.12 -8.35 21.75
N SER A 379 1.40 -8.38 22.14
CA SER A 379 2.43 -9.26 21.56
C SER A 379 2.73 -10.52 22.39
N SER A 380 2.02 -10.76 23.50
CA SER A 380 2.27 -11.92 24.38
C SER A 380 1.37 -13.13 24.13
N SER A 381 0.43 -13.08 23.17
CA SER A 381 -0.51 -14.19 22.91
C SER A 381 -0.37 -14.88 21.54
N SER A 382 0.46 -14.41 20.60
CA SER A 382 0.54 -14.98 19.24
C SER A 382 1.75 -15.90 18.97
N ASP A 383 2.80 -15.89 19.80
CA ASP A 383 3.97 -16.76 19.62
C ASP A 383 3.89 -18.03 20.46
N LYS A 384 3.00 -18.97 20.06
CA LYS A 384 3.12 -20.42 20.34
C LYS A 384 2.05 -21.21 19.59
N SER A 385 2.15 -21.31 18.26
CA SER A 385 1.66 -22.49 17.52
C SER A 385 1.99 -22.40 16.03
N SER A 386 3.11 -23.00 15.61
CA SER A 386 3.10 -24.02 14.54
C SER A 386 4.51 -24.47 14.17
N SER A 387 5.00 -25.57 14.76
CA SER A 387 5.81 -26.59 14.05
C SER A 387 6.01 -27.86 14.89
N LYS A 388 5.27 -28.91 14.48
CA LYS A 388 5.52 -30.37 14.48
C LYS A 388 6.03 -31.09 15.77
N SER A 389 5.23 -32.04 16.29
CA SER A 389 5.41 -33.50 16.12
C SER A 389 4.55 -34.33 17.09
N ASN A 390 4.14 -35.53 16.66
CA ASN A 390 3.51 -36.59 17.47
C ASN A 390 4.39 -37.00 18.67
N TYR A 391 3.79 -37.21 19.85
CA TYR A 391 4.04 -38.37 20.74
C TYR A 391 2.99 -38.42 21.88
N GLN A 392 2.53 -39.65 22.17
CA GLN A 392 1.72 -40.03 23.33
C GLN A 392 2.44 -39.77 24.67
N GLY A 393 1.68 -39.47 25.73
CA GLY A 393 2.19 -39.51 27.10
C GLY A 393 1.27 -38.87 28.14
N GLN A 394 0.74 -39.71 29.01
CA GLN A 394 -0.11 -39.48 30.19
C GLN A 394 0.35 -38.41 31.20
N THR A 395 -0.67 -37.83 31.88
CA THR A 395 -0.67 -37.27 33.27
C THR A 395 0.12 -35.97 33.49
N LYS A 396 -0.22 -35.02 34.38
CA LYS A 396 -0.91 -35.06 35.67
C LYS A 396 -1.38 -33.62 36.05
N LYS A 397 -2.32 -33.59 36.98
CA LYS A 397 -2.98 -32.46 37.66
C LYS A 397 -1.98 -31.56 38.42
N GLY A 398 -2.23 -30.25 38.48
CA GLY A 398 -1.53 -29.31 39.36
C GLY A 398 -2.22 -27.94 39.43
N GLU A 399 -2.85 -27.66 40.57
CA GLU A 399 -3.52 -26.40 40.96
C GLU A 399 -2.55 -25.32 41.47
N HIS A 400 -3.00 -24.07 41.35
CA HIS A 400 -2.70 -22.85 42.13
C HIS A 400 -1.27 -22.27 42.17
N LYS A 401 -1.13 -20.98 41.79
CA LYS A 401 -1.15 -19.85 42.76
C LYS A 401 -1.08 -18.48 42.07
N GLU A 402 -1.91 -17.60 42.59
CA GLU A 402 -1.95 -16.15 42.43
C GLU A 402 -0.75 -15.51 43.16
N SER A 403 -0.03 -14.57 42.53
CA SER A 403 1.07 -13.83 43.19
C SER A 403 1.13 -12.36 42.77
N ALA A 404 1.30 -11.51 43.80
CA ALA A 404 1.35 -10.05 43.92
C ALA A 404 2.27 -9.29 42.91
N PRO A 405 2.17 -7.94 42.81
CA PRO A 405 2.85 -7.15 41.78
C PRO A 405 4.35 -7.06 42.05
N LYS A 406 5.17 -7.33 41.03
CA LYS A 406 6.65 -7.27 41.11
C LYS A 406 7.13 -5.81 41.14
N GLU A 407 8.01 -5.51 42.08
CA GLU A 407 8.79 -4.27 42.14
C GLU A 407 9.64 -4.12 40.85
N GLU A 408 9.63 -2.93 40.23
CA GLU A 408 10.44 -2.64 39.04
C GLU A 408 11.94 -2.67 39.40
N ASN A 409 12.69 -3.60 38.81
CA ASN A 409 14.13 -3.74 39.06
C ASN A 409 14.93 -2.51 38.56
N ALA A 410 15.92 -2.05 39.33
CA ALA A 410 16.76 -0.88 39.01
C ALA A 410 17.45 -0.95 37.63
N TYR A 411 17.86 -2.14 37.19
CA TYR A 411 18.41 -2.38 35.84
C TYR A 411 17.41 -2.07 34.73
N THR A 412 16.14 -2.41 34.94
CA THR A 412 15.04 -2.12 34.01
C THR A 412 14.74 -0.62 33.95
N ILE A 413 14.86 0.10 35.08
CA ILE A 413 14.67 1.56 35.14
C ILE A 413 15.73 2.30 34.33
N LEU A 414 17.00 1.86 34.38
CA LEU A 414 18.10 2.42 33.59
C LEU A 414 18.19 1.86 32.15
N ASN A 415 17.31 0.92 31.80
CA ASN A 415 17.27 0.26 30.49
C ASN A 415 18.59 -0.40 30.10
N ILE A 416 19.17 -1.14 31.05
CA ILE A 416 20.41 -1.90 30.88
C ILE A 416 20.16 -3.37 31.25
N PRO A 417 20.87 -4.32 30.65
CA PRO A 417 20.75 -5.72 31.04
C PRO A 417 21.33 -5.93 32.45
N SER A 418 20.88 -6.97 33.15
CA SER A 418 21.24 -7.23 34.56
C SER A 418 22.72 -7.61 34.77
N ASP A 419 23.45 -7.89 33.70
CA ASP A 419 24.89 -8.20 33.65
C ASP A 419 25.78 -7.01 33.25
N ALA A 420 25.20 -5.80 33.13
CA ALA A 420 25.91 -4.61 32.70
C ALA A 420 27.06 -4.20 33.64
N THR A 421 28.15 -3.71 33.06
CA THR A 421 29.32 -3.24 33.81
C THR A 421 29.07 -1.88 34.47
N TRP A 422 29.89 -1.50 35.44
CA TRP A 422 29.77 -0.20 36.11
C TRP A 422 29.94 1.00 35.16
N GLU A 423 30.78 0.85 34.14
CA GLU A 423 30.94 1.86 33.08
C GLU A 423 29.64 2.04 32.30
N ASP A 424 28.95 0.95 31.98
CA ASP A 424 27.66 0.97 31.28
C ASP A 424 26.55 1.58 32.15
N ILE A 425 26.52 1.27 33.45
CA ILE A 425 25.57 1.85 34.43
C ILE A 425 25.77 3.37 34.52
N SER A 426 27.02 3.82 34.63
CA SER A 426 27.36 5.25 34.72
C SER A 426 27.07 5.99 33.40
N ALA A 427 27.34 5.36 32.26
CA ALA A 427 27.03 5.91 30.94
C ALA A 427 25.52 6.04 30.71
N ALA A 428 24.75 5.01 31.07
CA ALA A 428 23.28 5.00 30.98
C ALA A 428 22.64 6.07 31.87
N TYR A 429 23.12 6.20 33.11
CA TYR A 429 22.69 7.26 34.02
C TYR A 429 22.96 8.66 33.44
N LYS A 430 24.18 8.93 32.96
CA LYS A 430 24.51 10.24 32.36
C LYS A 430 23.62 10.56 31.16
N LYS A 431 23.34 9.57 30.31
CA LYS A 431 22.48 9.72 29.15
C LYS A 431 21.04 10.06 29.54
N MET A 432 20.49 9.35 30.52
CA MET A 432 19.13 9.59 31.04
C MET A 432 19.04 10.94 31.78
N ALA A 433 20.05 11.27 32.59
CA ALA A 433 20.14 12.55 33.28
C ALA A 433 20.18 13.73 32.30
N GLN A 434 20.91 13.60 31.19
CA GLN A 434 20.97 14.64 30.15
C GLN A 434 19.60 14.88 29.47
N MET A 435 18.75 13.85 29.39
CA MET A 435 17.42 13.95 28.77
C MET A 435 16.38 14.56 29.72
N TYR A 436 16.43 14.23 31.02
CA TYR A 436 15.41 14.64 31.99
C TYR A 436 15.87 15.75 32.95
N HIS A 437 17.04 16.38 32.72
CA HIS A 437 17.57 17.43 33.60
C HIS A 437 16.65 18.67 33.62
N PRO A 438 16.32 19.23 34.81
CA PRO A 438 15.45 20.41 34.93
C PRO A 438 15.83 21.56 33.99
N ASP A 439 17.12 21.91 33.91
CA ASP A 439 17.61 22.98 33.02
C ASP A 439 17.37 22.73 31.52
N LYS A 440 17.29 21.46 31.09
CA LYS A 440 17.03 21.10 29.68
C LYS A 440 15.55 21.14 29.34
N VAL A 441 14.69 20.88 30.32
CA VAL A 441 13.23 20.86 30.15
C VAL A 441 12.55 22.15 30.59
N ALA A 442 13.29 23.12 31.14
CA ALA A 442 12.77 24.42 31.61
C ALA A 442 12.06 25.26 30.52
N GLY A 443 12.38 25.05 29.24
CA GLY A 443 11.71 25.70 28.11
C GLY A 443 10.46 24.97 27.59
N LEU A 444 10.13 23.80 28.14
CA LEU A 444 8.96 23.00 27.74
C LEU A 444 7.73 23.35 28.58
N ALA A 445 6.55 22.91 28.14
CA ALA A 445 5.30 23.17 28.87
C ALA A 445 5.32 22.53 30.28
N PRO A 446 4.56 23.08 31.25
CA PRO A 446 4.64 22.68 32.67
C PRO A 446 4.41 21.18 32.93
N GLU A 447 3.57 20.54 32.13
CA GLU A 447 3.28 19.11 32.24
C GLU A 447 4.51 18.24 31.93
N TYR A 448 5.33 18.64 30.95
CA TYR A 448 6.57 17.92 30.61
C TYR A 448 7.66 18.13 31.66
N GLN A 449 7.69 19.30 32.28
CA GLN A 449 8.60 19.58 33.40
C GLN A 449 8.29 18.66 34.59
N ALA A 450 7.01 18.51 34.94
CA ALA A 450 6.56 17.63 36.03
C ALA A 450 6.86 16.14 35.77
N ILE A 451 6.69 15.69 34.51
CA ILE A 451 7.02 14.32 34.12
C ILE A 451 8.54 14.09 34.18
N ALA A 452 9.34 15.04 33.67
CA ALA A 452 10.79 14.95 33.69
C ALA A 452 11.34 14.93 35.11
N GLU A 453 10.81 15.75 36.02
CA GLU A 453 11.18 15.76 37.44
C GLU A 453 10.87 14.41 38.11
N LYS A 454 9.65 13.88 37.90
CA LYS A 454 9.26 12.57 38.44
C LYS A 454 10.17 11.45 37.90
N ARG A 455 10.52 11.50 36.62
CA ARG A 455 11.39 10.50 35.99
C ARG A 455 12.84 10.61 36.49
N MET A 456 13.37 11.82 36.62
CA MET A 456 14.69 12.08 37.17
C MET A 456 14.83 11.54 38.60
N LYS A 457 13.81 11.71 39.43
CA LYS A 457 13.80 11.16 40.80
C LYS A 457 13.91 9.63 40.82
N ILE A 458 13.20 8.96 39.92
CA ILE A 458 13.23 7.49 39.78
C ILE A 458 14.60 7.02 39.26
N ILE A 459 15.18 7.73 38.28
CA ILE A 459 16.51 7.45 37.73
C ILE A 459 17.59 7.58 38.80
N ASN A 460 17.53 8.63 39.62
CA ASN A 460 18.49 8.85 40.70
C ASN A 460 18.40 7.74 41.76
N ALA A 461 17.19 7.34 42.14
CA ALA A 461 16.97 6.25 43.09
C ALA A 461 17.54 4.91 42.57
N ALA A 462 17.28 4.56 41.32
CA ALA A 462 17.80 3.35 40.70
C ALA A 462 19.34 3.36 40.57
N TYR A 463 19.92 4.51 40.22
CA TYR A 463 21.38 4.64 40.14
C TYR A 463 22.05 4.51 41.52
N GLU A 464 21.46 5.08 42.57
CA GLU A 464 21.97 4.91 43.93
C GLU A 464 21.90 3.46 44.41
N GLU A 465 20.82 2.75 44.09
CA GLU A 465 20.65 1.35 44.43
C GLU A 465 21.74 0.49 43.79
N LEU A 466 21.99 0.68 42.49
CA LEU A 466 23.05 -0.01 41.74
C LEU A 466 24.45 0.39 42.20
N LYS A 467 24.64 1.65 42.63
CA LYS A 467 25.90 2.10 43.21
C LYS A 467 26.19 1.43 44.55
N ARG A 468 25.17 1.26 45.40
CA ARG A 468 25.31 0.55 46.68
C ARG A 468 25.55 -0.94 46.49
N SER A 469 24.91 -1.57 45.50
CA SER A 469 25.13 -2.99 45.19
C SER A 469 26.50 -3.26 44.57
N HIS A 470 27.07 -2.30 43.82
CA HIS A 470 28.41 -2.43 43.23
C HIS A 470 29.55 -2.10 44.21
N SER A 471 29.28 -1.34 45.28
CA SER A 471 30.27 -0.96 46.31
C SER A 471 30.37 -1.97 47.46
N ARG A 472 29.53 -3.02 47.49
CA ARG A 472 29.61 -4.16 48.40
C ARG A 472 30.29 -5.32 47.69
#